data_AF-A0A943D7B6-F1
#
_entry.id   AF-A0A943D7B6-F1
#
_cell.length_a   1.000
_cell.length_b   1.000
_cell.length_c   1.000
_cell.angle_alpha   90.00
_cell.angle_beta   90.00
_cell.angle_gamma   90.00
#
_symmetry.space_group_name_H-M   'P 1'
#
loop_
_entity.id
_entity.type
_entity.pdbx_description
1 polymer ?
#
loop_
_entity_poly.entity_id
_entity_poly.type
_entity_poly.pdbx_seq_one_letter_code
_entity_poly.pdbx_strand_id
1 'polypeptide(L)'
;MTQLYVLSQSGDSAVNLGRFEYVYVGDDNKIKAVCGQRVIRLGDYDSRDSAKYALSMMLYYAGKNPGAGWYQMMSSEKANEAVVLARDPAPNQFAANGKKPVRRGGS
;
A
#
# COMPACT_ATOMS: atom_id res chain seq x y z
N MET A 1 -25.13 -11.54 -4.19
CA MET A 1 -24.08 -11.87 -3.19
C MET A 1 -22.73 -11.75 -3.86
N THR A 2 -21.93 -10.76 -3.48
CA THR A 2 -20.55 -10.56 -3.94
C THR A 2 -19.69 -11.69 -3.36
N GLN A 3 -19.16 -12.59 -4.20
CA GLN A 3 -18.27 -13.67 -3.75
C GLN A 3 -16.81 -13.33 -4.07
N LEU A 4 -16.33 -12.19 -3.59
CA LEU A 4 -14.92 -11.83 -3.75
C LEU A 4 -14.10 -12.52 -2.66
N TYR A 5 -13.13 -13.33 -3.07
CA TYR A 5 -12.15 -13.93 -2.19
C TYR A 5 -10.86 -13.13 -2.22
N VAL A 6 -10.33 -12.80 -1.04
CA VAL A 6 -9.05 -12.15 -0.86
C VAL A 6 -8.07 -13.20 -0.34
N LEU A 7 -7.05 -13.50 -1.13
CA LEU A 7 -5.96 -14.38 -0.78
C LEU A 7 -4.86 -13.55 -0.10
N SER A 8 -4.47 -13.98 1.11
CA SER A 8 -3.42 -13.36 1.90
C SER A 8 -2.10 -13.28 1.13
N GLN A 9 -1.25 -12.34 1.51
CA GLN A 9 0.05 -12.10 0.88
C GLN A 9 0.96 -13.33 0.93
N SER A 10 0.91 -14.11 2.01
CA SER A 10 1.63 -15.39 2.17
C SER A 10 1.01 -16.53 1.36
N GLY A 11 -0.23 -16.39 0.91
CA GLY A 11 -0.98 -17.42 0.21
C GLY A 11 -1.53 -18.54 1.09
N ASP A 12 -1.39 -18.44 2.42
CA ASP A 12 -1.83 -19.47 3.37
C ASP A 12 -3.32 -19.39 3.72
N SER A 13 -3.92 -18.21 3.54
CA SER A 13 -5.28 -17.91 3.96
C SER A 13 -6.05 -17.21 2.85
N ALA A 14 -7.29 -17.64 2.60
CA ALA A 14 -8.21 -16.97 1.70
C ALA A 14 -9.50 -16.62 2.42
N VAL A 15 -10.05 -15.44 2.11
CA VAL A 15 -11.17 -14.91 2.86
C VAL A 15 -12.25 -14.31 1.97
N ASN A 16 -13.53 -14.63 2.19
CA ASN A 16 -14.63 -14.03 1.43
C ASN A 16 -14.98 -12.65 1.97
N LEU A 17 -14.71 -11.59 1.21
CA LEU A 17 -14.91 -10.21 1.63
C LEU A 17 -16.35 -9.90 2.05
N GLY A 18 -17.35 -10.56 1.46
CA GLY A 18 -18.76 -10.41 1.83
C GLY A 18 -19.15 -11.02 3.19
N ARG A 19 -18.23 -11.69 3.88
CA ARG A 19 -18.43 -12.27 5.21
C ARG A 19 -17.66 -11.54 6.33
N PHE A 20 -16.85 -10.53 6.00
CA PHE A 20 -16.11 -9.76 7.01
C PHE A 20 -16.94 -8.59 7.52
N GLU A 21 -16.78 -8.30 8.80
CA GLU A 21 -17.38 -7.13 9.44
C GLU A 21 -16.58 -5.88 9.07
N TYR A 22 -15.25 -5.97 9.10
CA TYR A 22 -14.36 -4.89 8.68
C TYR A 22 -12.94 -5.40 8.37
N VAL A 23 -12.23 -4.63 7.55
CA VAL A 23 -10.80 -4.81 7.23
C VAL A 23 -10.08 -3.51 7.57
N TYR A 24 -8.94 -3.60 8.24
CA TYR A 24 -8.20 -2.44 8.71
C TYR A 24 -6.68 -2.63 8.62
N VAL A 25 -5.96 -1.50 8.63
CA VAL A 25 -4.51 -1.49 8.83
C VAL A 25 -4.23 -1.34 10.33
N GLY A 26 -3.59 -2.32 10.93
CA GLY A 26 -3.15 -2.27 12.33
C GLY A 26 -1.96 -1.33 12.55
N ASP A 27 -1.67 -1.02 13.81
CA ASP A 27 -0.50 -0.21 14.20
C ASP A 27 0.83 -0.90 13.89
N ASP A 28 0.79 -2.22 13.69
CA ASP A 28 1.90 -3.05 13.24
C ASP A 28 2.06 -3.08 11.71
N ASN A 29 1.43 -2.14 10.99
CA ASN A 29 1.38 -2.05 9.52
C ASN A 29 0.80 -3.26 8.80
N LYS A 30 0.15 -4.18 9.53
CA LYS A 30 -0.47 -5.37 8.94
C LYS A 30 -1.91 -5.09 8.55
N ILE A 31 -2.32 -5.62 7.41
CA ILE A 31 -3.74 -5.62 7.04
C ILE A 31 -4.41 -6.82 7.71
N LYS A 32 -5.48 -6.56 8.44
CA LYS A 32 -6.23 -7.56 9.21
C LYS A 32 -7.70 -7.50 8.84
N ALA A 33 -8.33 -8.66 8.71
CA ALA A 33 -9.75 -8.80 8.47
C ALA A 33 -10.43 -9.48 9.68
N VAL A 34 -11.56 -8.93 10.11
CA VAL A 34 -12.30 -9.41 11.30
C VAL A 34 -13.62 -10.04 10.89
N CYS A 35 -13.85 -11.26 11.40
CA CYS A 35 -15.08 -12.03 11.22
C CYS A 35 -15.46 -12.63 12.58
N GLY A 36 -16.38 -12.00 13.32
CA GLY A 36 -16.68 -12.33 14.70
C GLY A 36 -15.43 -12.26 15.58
N GLN A 37 -15.14 -13.35 16.29
CA GLN A 37 -13.96 -13.45 17.18
C GLN A 37 -12.65 -13.77 16.44
N ARG A 38 -12.68 -13.99 15.12
CA ARG A 38 -11.49 -14.35 14.34
C ARG A 38 -10.90 -13.12 13.68
N VAL A 39 -9.59 -12.95 13.85
CA VAL A 39 -8.78 -11.96 13.13
C VAL A 39 -7.84 -12.71 12.20
N ILE A 40 -7.95 -12.44 10.91
CA ILE A 40 -7.09 -13.04 9.88
C ILE A 40 -6.13 -11.97 9.37
N ARG A 41 -4.84 -12.28 9.34
CA ARG A 41 -3.82 -11.42 8.74
C ARG A 41 -3.86 -11.62 7.22
N LEU A 42 -4.05 -10.54 6.47
CA LEU A 42 -4.08 -10.56 5.02
C LEU A 42 -2.76 -10.12 4.40
N GLY A 43 -2.00 -9.26 5.06
CA GLY A 43 -0.69 -8.82 4.57
C GLY A 43 0.16 -8.18 5.65
N ASP A 44 1.47 -8.18 5.40
CA ASP A 44 2.55 -7.64 6.21
C ASP A 44 3.35 -6.65 5.35
N TYR A 45 3.48 -5.42 5.84
CA TYR A 45 4.02 -4.30 5.10
C TYR A 45 5.03 -3.53 5.95
N ASP A 46 6.11 -3.09 5.31
CA ASP A 46 7.20 -2.40 6.00
C ASP A 46 6.80 -0.98 6.48
N SER A 47 5.78 -0.39 5.87
CA SER A 47 5.31 0.95 6.20
C SER A 47 3.78 1.07 6.24
N ARG A 48 3.30 2.04 7.03
CA ARG A 48 1.88 2.41 7.12
C ARG A 48 1.31 2.85 5.77
N ASP A 49 2.10 3.59 4.99
CA ASP A 49 1.69 4.09 3.67
C ASP A 49 1.51 2.94 2.69
N SER A 50 2.47 2.00 2.67
CA SER A 50 2.39 0.79 1.84
C SER A 50 1.16 -0.05 2.20
N ALA A 51 0.90 -0.24 3.50
CA ALA A 51 -0.27 -0.98 3.96
C ALA A 51 -1.59 -0.28 3.58
N LYS A 52 -1.67 1.04 3.72
CA LYS A 52 -2.84 1.82 3.29
C LYS A 52 -3.05 1.71 1.79
N TYR A 53 -2.00 1.84 1.00
CA TYR A 53 -2.06 1.71 -0.46
C TYR A 53 -2.58 0.32 -0.87
N ALA A 54 -2.03 -0.74 -0.28
CA ALA A 54 -2.47 -2.11 -0.54
C ALA A 54 -3.95 -2.33 -0.19
N LEU A 55 -4.40 -1.81 0.97
CA LEU A 55 -5.81 -1.87 1.36
C LEU A 55 -6.71 -1.12 0.36
N SER A 56 -6.31 0.08 -0.06
CA SER A 56 -7.04 0.88 -1.04
C SER A 56 -7.18 0.14 -2.39
N MET A 57 -6.13 -0.54 -2.85
CA MET A 57 -6.17 -1.31 -4.09
C MET A 57 -7.09 -2.53 -4.00
N MET A 58 -7.11 -3.23 -2.86
CA MET A 58 -8.05 -4.32 -2.61
C MET A 58 -9.51 -3.83 -2.64
N LEU A 59 -9.80 -2.71 -1.95
CA LEU A 59 -11.13 -2.10 -1.93
C LEU A 59 -11.55 -1.58 -3.30
N TYR A 60 -10.63 -0.96 -4.04
CA TYR A 60 -10.86 -0.50 -5.41
C TYR A 60 -11.23 -1.67 -6.33
N TYR A 61 -10.46 -2.77 -6.27
CA TYR A 61 -10.76 -3.98 -7.02
C TYR A 61 -12.15 -4.53 -6.67
N ALA A 62 -12.48 -4.59 -5.38
CA ALA A 62 -13.78 -5.05 -4.91
C ALA A 62 -14.94 -4.19 -5.43
N GLY A 63 -14.78 -2.86 -5.46
CA GLY A 63 -15.77 -1.94 -6.01
C GLY A 63 -15.95 -2.07 -7.53
N LYS A 64 -14.90 -2.43 -8.27
CA LYS A 64 -14.95 -2.59 -9.73
C LYS A 64 -15.43 -3.97 -10.18
N ASN A 65 -15.35 -4.99 -9.32
CA ASN A 65 -15.69 -6.38 -9.65
C ASN A 65 -16.78 -6.92 -8.69
N PRO A 66 -18.03 -6.44 -8.81
CA PRO A 66 -19.12 -6.83 -7.89
C PRO A 66 -19.61 -8.29 -8.08
N GLY A 67 -19.07 -9.03 -9.06
CA GLY A 67 -19.55 -10.34 -9.48
C GLY A 67 -18.52 -11.45 -9.32
N ALA A 68 -18.14 -11.74 -8.08
CA ALA A 68 -17.22 -12.83 -7.71
C ALA A 68 -15.81 -12.76 -8.31
N GLY A 69 -14.80 -13.21 -7.56
CA GLY A 69 -13.43 -13.17 -8.04
C GLY A 69 -12.40 -13.50 -6.97
N TRP A 70 -11.14 -13.46 -7.37
CA TRP A 70 -10.00 -13.65 -6.50
C TRP A 70 -9.11 -12.41 -6.58
N TYR A 71 -8.78 -11.86 -5.41
CA TYR A 71 -7.80 -10.79 -5.27
C TYR A 71 -6.65 -11.29 -4.40
N GLN A 72 -5.45 -11.32 -4.97
CA GLN A 72 -4.23 -11.58 -4.21
C GLN A 72 -3.75 -10.28 -3.57
N MET A 73 -3.54 -10.29 -2.26
CA MET A 73 -2.89 -9.17 -1.58
C MET A 73 -1.50 -8.92 -2.16
N MET A 74 -1.21 -7.67 -2.48
CA MET A 74 0.09 -7.28 -3.02
C MET A 74 1.21 -7.46 -1.99
N SER A 75 2.42 -7.70 -2.48
CA SER A 75 3.62 -7.74 -1.65
C SER A 75 3.98 -6.36 -1.09
N SER A 76 4.74 -6.35 0.02
CA SER A 76 5.28 -5.13 0.61
C SER A 76 6.13 -4.32 -0.39
N GLU A 77 6.98 -5.00 -1.17
CA GLU A 77 7.82 -4.40 -2.19
C GLU A 77 7.01 -3.61 -3.23
N LYS A 78 6.00 -4.25 -3.86
CA LYS A 78 5.15 -3.59 -4.87
C LYS A 78 4.35 -2.42 -4.28
N ALA A 79 3.89 -2.57 -3.04
CA ALA A 79 3.18 -1.49 -2.35
C ALA A 79 4.12 -0.30 -2.10
N ASN A 80 5.36 -0.56 -1.67
CA ASN A 80 6.35 0.48 -1.44
C ASN A 80 6.78 1.17 -2.73
N GLU A 81 7.03 0.43 -3.82
CA GLU A 81 7.33 0.99 -5.13
C GLU A 81 6.23 1.95 -5.59
N ALA A 82 4.95 1.54 -5.47
CA ALA A 82 3.83 2.38 -5.86
C ALA A 82 3.71 3.65 -5.00
N VAL A 83 3.97 3.55 -3.69
CA VAL A 83 4.00 4.71 -2.78
C VAL A 83 5.14 5.66 -3.14
N VAL A 84 6.34 5.14 -3.40
CA VAL A 84 7.51 5.95 -3.78
C VAL A 84 7.26 6.67 -5.11
N LEU A 85 6.69 5.98 -6.10
CA LEU A 85 6.34 6.57 -7.40
C LEU A 85 5.25 7.64 -7.31
N ALA A 86 4.34 7.53 -6.34
CA ALA A 86 3.28 8.50 -6.12
C ALA A 86 3.73 9.75 -5.33
N ARG A 87 4.91 9.71 -4.71
CA ARG A 87 5.48 10.89 -4.04
C ARG A 87 6.01 11.85 -5.10
N ASP A 88 5.73 13.14 -4.94
CA ASP A 88 6.37 14.16 -5.76
C ASP A 88 7.89 13.96 -5.68
N PRO A 89 8.61 13.99 -6.82
CA PRO A 89 10.05 13.92 -6.79
C PRO A 89 10.53 15.04 -5.88
N ALA A 90 11.35 14.69 -4.87
CA ALA A 90 11.95 15.68 -4.01
C ALA A 90 12.56 16.77 -4.90
N PRO A 91 12.30 18.06 -4.63
CA PRO A 91 12.87 19.13 -5.44
C PRO A 91 14.38 18.88 -5.52
N ASN A 92 14.95 18.92 -6.72
CA ASN A 92 16.38 18.72 -6.94
C ASN A 92 17.17 19.78 -6.14
N GLN A 93 17.48 19.51 -4.88
CA GLN A 93 18.21 20.42 -3.99
C GLN A 93 19.69 20.57 -4.41
N PHE A 94 20.11 19.92 -5.51
CA PHE A 94 21.46 19.96 -6.04
C PHE A 94 21.59 20.58 -7.45
N ALA A 95 20.50 21.08 -8.06
CA ALA A 95 20.56 21.70 -9.40
C ALA A 95 20.79 23.23 -9.38
N ALA A 96 20.99 23.84 -8.21
CA ALA A 96 21.60 25.16 -8.14
C ALA A 96 23.10 24.94 -7.91
N ASN A 97 23.88 25.05 -8.98
CA ASN A 97 25.34 25.23 -8.90
C ASN A 97 25.66 26.24 -7.80
N GLY A 98 26.05 25.76 -6.62
CA GLY A 98 26.50 26.55 -5.47
C GLY A 98 27.85 27.23 -5.71
N LYS A 99 28.16 27.61 -6.95
CA LYS A 99 29.29 28.49 -7.24
C LYS A 99 28.86 29.91 -6.88
N LYS A 100 29.27 30.34 -5.69
CA LYS A 100 29.37 31.76 -5.34
C LYS A 100 30.06 32.49 -6.51
N PRO A 101 29.55 33.65 -6.97
CA PRO A 101 30.28 34.44 -7.95
C PRO A 101 31.64 34.80 -7.37
N VAL A 102 32.73 34.35 -8.01
CA VAL A 102 34.07 34.71 -7.59
C VAL A 102 34.29 36.16 -8.02
N ARG A 103 34.34 37.11 -7.06
CA ARG A 103 34.81 38.47 -7.32
C ARG A 103 36.29 38.39 -7.72
N ARG A 104 36.62 38.63 -8.98
CA ARG A 104 37.99 38.92 -9.40
C ARG A 104 38.33 40.33 -8.91
N GLY A 105 39.05 40.41 -7.80
CA GLY A 105 39.71 41.64 -7.37
C GLY A 105 41.07 41.79 -8.07
N GLY A 106 41.44 43.04 -8.33
CA GLY A 106 42.83 43.49 -8.37
C GLY A 106 43.49 43.58 -9.73
N SER A 107 43.52 44.79 -10.29
CA SER A 107 44.72 45.47 -10.79
C SER A 107 44.42 46.97 -10.84
#